data_AF-W7T9S2-F1
#
_entry.id   AF-W7T9S2-F1
#
_cell.length_a   1.000
_cell.length_b   1.000
_cell.length_c   1.000
_cell.angle_alpha   90.00
_cell.angle_beta   90.00
_cell.angle_gamma   90.00
#
_symmetry.space_group_name_H-M   'P 1'
#
loop_
_entity.id
_entity.type
_entity.pdbx_description
1 polymer ?
#
loop_
_entity_poly.entity_id
_entity_poly.type
_entity_poly.pdbx_seq_one_letter_code
_entity_poly.pdbx_strand_id
1 'polypeptide(L)'
;MKTLRMSRLAIGAILAATAIVATMTPTAIADPSTPVSRSTATEPTLRWLSQQEYTALVGVERAKNPHIAAAPPGAHFAGAPLDPPQHWYDIDQTDFDPSGIEIPTRHGTADFGYQHYAGPHNLTSQKAISAAYRSRPFVTQGAHYEYLGYLTFGDTLIAQIHTIAQLATSTDDRKFTTPDGKYIGTITAYCEGVTRCPDIVNSEG
;
A
#
# COMPACT_ATOMS: atom_id res chain seq x y z
N MET A 1 -50.23 8.05 -28.34
CA MET A 1 -50.31 7.34 -29.63
C MET A 1 -48.92 6.83 -30.00
N LYS A 2 -48.82 5.52 -30.28
CA LYS A 2 -47.88 4.78 -31.18
C LYS A 2 -46.57 5.49 -31.58
N THR A 3 -45.37 4.92 -31.46
CA THR A 3 -44.95 3.52 -31.69
C THR A 3 -43.50 3.30 -31.23
N LEU A 4 -43.24 2.18 -30.55
CA LEU A 4 -41.92 1.56 -30.45
C LEU A 4 -41.40 1.16 -31.85
N ARG A 5 -40.09 1.30 -32.10
CA ARG A 5 -39.38 0.51 -33.11
C ARG A 5 -38.20 -0.22 -32.47
N MET A 6 -38.38 -1.53 -32.30
CA MET A 6 -37.33 -2.52 -32.12
C MET A 6 -36.52 -2.64 -33.40
N SER A 7 -35.19 -2.56 -33.30
CA SER A 7 -34.28 -2.98 -34.36
C SER A 7 -33.58 -4.28 -33.95
N ARG A 8 -33.60 -5.21 -34.89
CA ARG A 8 -33.42 -6.65 -34.73
C ARG A 8 -31.95 -7.04 -34.51
N LEU A 9 -31.77 -8.07 -33.68
CA LEU A 9 -30.59 -8.93 -33.64
C LEU A 9 -30.22 -9.41 -35.05
N ALA A 10 -28.95 -9.30 -35.41
CA ALA A 10 -28.34 -10.10 -36.47
C ALA A 10 -27.48 -11.18 -35.81
N ILE A 11 -27.98 -12.40 -35.85
CA ILE A 11 -27.28 -13.64 -35.48
C ILE A 11 -26.38 -13.99 -36.66
N GLY A 12 -25.06 -13.88 -36.48
CA GLY A 12 -24.05 -14.39 -37.39
C GLY A 12 -23.34 -15.59 -36.77
N ALA A 13 -23.83 -16.80 -37.04
CA ALA A 13 -23.15 -18.03 -36.70
C ALA A 13 -22.13 -18.37 -37.80
N ILE A 14 -20.84 -18.23 -37.48
CA ILE A 14 -19.76 -18.77 -38.32
C ILE A 14 -19.29 -20.06 -37.65
N LEU A 15 -19.68 -21.19 -38.25
CA LEU A 15 -19.12 -22.51 -37.98
C LEU A 15 -17.71 -22.56 -38.58
N ALA A 16 -16.70 -22.39 -37.75
CA ALA A 16 -15.32 -22.75 -38.09
C ALA A 16 -15.05 -24.16 -37.57
N ALA A 17 -15.06 -25.14 -38.48
CA ALA A 17 -14.49 -26.45 -38.22
C ALA A 17 -12.97 -26.30 -38.17
N THR A 18 -12.33 -26.65 -37.06
CA THR A 18 -10.86 -26.70 -36.97
C THR A 18 -10.44 -28.02 -36.34
N ALA A 19 -9.53 -28.68 -37.06
CA ALA A 19 -9.08 -30.05 -36.85
C ALA A 19 -8.38 -30.25 -35.51
N ILE A 20 -8.70 -31.36 -34.85
CA ILE A 20 -7.97 -31.87 -33.69
C ILE A 20 -6.67 -32.49 -34.20
N VAL A 21 -5.55 -31.81 -34.02
CA VAL A 21 -4.21 -32.41 -34.18
C VAL A 21 -3.79 -32.96 -32.82
N ALA A 22 -3.82 -34.28 -32.67
CA ALA A 22 -3.25 -34.96 -31.52
C ALA A 22 -1.73 -34.83 -31.56
N THR A 23 -1.17 -33.98 -30.71
CA THR A 23 0.28 -33.92 -30.46
C THR A 23 0.61 -34.99 -29.44
N MET A 24 1.35 -36.02 -29.86
CA MET A 24 1.96 -36.97 -28.93
C MET A 24 3.13 -36.27 -28.24
N THR A 25 2.97 -35.95 -26.96
CA THR A 25 4.08 -35.51 -26.11
C THR A 25 5.01 -36.71 -25.87
N PRO A 26 6.32 -36.62 -26.19
CA PRO A 26 7.26 -37.62 -25.73
C PRO A 26 7.39 -37.53 -24.21
N THR A 27 7.11 -38.64 -23.53
CA THR A 27 7.38 -38.81 -22.10
C THR A 27 8.90 -38.78 -21.92
N ALA A 28 9.45 -37.62 -21.55
CA ALA A 28 10.84 -37.52 -21.15
C ALA A 28 11.05 -38.35 -19.88
N ILE A 29 11.84 -39.41 -19.99
CA ILE A 29 12.33 -40.19 -18.84
C ILE A 29 13.26 -39.25 -18.07
N ALA A 30 12.85 -38.85 -16.86
CA ALA A 30 13.65 -38.02 -16.00
C ALA A 30 14.97 -38.73 -15.63
N ASP A 31 16.09 -38.09 -15.93
CA ASP A 31 17.42 -38.53 -15.56
C ASP A 31 17.61 -38.40 -14.03
N PRO A 32 17.86 -39.51 -13.29
CA PRO A 32 18.05 -39.49 -11.84
C PRO A 32 19.36 -38.79 -11.40
N SER A 33 20.16 -38.28 -12.34
CA SER A 33 21.44 -37.62 -12.08
C SER A 33 21.32 -36.11 -11.87
N THR A 34 20.11 -35.54 -11.92
CA THR A 34 19.94 -34.09 -11.75
C THR A 34 20.10 -33.71 -10.28
N PRO A 35 21.14 -32.95 -9.88
CA PRO A 35 21.25 -32.47 -8.51
C PRO A 35 20.04 -31.59 -8.23
N VAL A 36 19.25 -31.97 -7.22
CA VAL A 36 18.18 -31.15 -6.66
C VAL A 36 18.81 -29.81 -6.29
N SER A 37 18.52 -28.78 -7.08
CA SER A 37 18.89 -27.41 -6.79
C SER A 37 18.18 -27.02 -5.49
N ARG A 38 18.88 -27.20 -4.38
CA ARG A 38 18.40 -26.80 -3.05
C ARG A 38 18.29 -25.29 -3.11
N SER A 39 17.06 -24.79 -3.28
CA SER A 39 16.72 -23.39 -3.12
C SER A 39 17.36 -22.91 -1.82
N THR A 40 18.36 -22.04 -1.93
CA THR A 40 18.92 -21.36 -0.77
C THR A 40 17.78 -20.59 -0.14
N ALA A 41 17.31 -21.02 1.03
CA ALA A 41 16.33 -20.28 1.79
C ALA A 41 16.90 -18.87 2.00
N THR A 42 16.35 -17.90 1.28
CA THR A 42 16.73 -16.50 1.42
C THR A 42 16.50 -16.13 2.88
N GLU A 43 17.55 -15.67 3.55
CA GLU A 43 17.40 -15.22 4.94
C GLU A 43 16.28 -14.16 5.00
N PRO A 44 15.42 -14.23 6.03
CA PRO A 44 14.34 -13.28 6.17
C PRO A 44 14.93 -11.87 6.24
N THR A 45 14.46 -11.00 5.34
CA THR A 45 14.78 -9.57 5.32
C THR A 45 13.57 -8.77 5.77
N LEU A 46 13.84 -7.59 6.31
CA LEU A 46 12.81 -6.61 6.63
C LEU A 46 12.17 -6.12 5.33
N ARG A 47 10.83 -6.11 5.24
CA ARG A 47 10.13 -5.76 4.01
C ARG A 47 8.89 -4.92 4.29
N TRP A 48 8.79 -3.80 3.59
CA TRP A 48 7.56 -3.04 3.48
C TRP A 48 6.65 -3.65 2.41
N LEU A 49 5.44 -3.99 2.81
CA LEU A 49 4.41 -4.63 2.00
C LEU A 49 3.14 -3.80 2.03
N SER A 50 2.46 -3.74 0.89
CA SER A 50 1.08 -3.30 0.79
C SER A 50 0.11 -4.35 1.36
N GLN A 51 -1.15 -3.99 1.56
CA GLN A 51 -2.18 -4.93 2.01
C GLN A 51 -2.29 -6.18 1.12
N GLN A 52 -2.22 -6.00 -0.20
CA GLN A 52 -2.29 -7.12 -1.14
C GLN A 52 -1.07 -8.04 -1.01
N GLU A 53 0.13 -7.48 -0.88
CA GLU A 53 1.37 -8.25 -0.73
C GLU A 53 1.43 -8.98 0.61
N TYR A 54 1.00 -8.34 1.70
CA TYR A 54 0.90 -8.97 3.01
C TYR A 54 -0.12 -10.12 3.00
N THR A 55 -1.29 -9.91 2.41
CA THR A 55 -2.31 -10.97 2.26
C THR A 55 -1.78 -12.15 1.44
N ALA A 56 -1.00 -11.90 0.40
CA ALA A 56 -0.37 -12.94 -0.40
C ALA A 56 0.70 -13.71 0.39
N LEU A 57 1.41 -13.04 1.31
CA LEU A 57 2.44 -13.63 2.16
C LEU A 57 1.86 -14.55 3.24
N VAL A 58 0.85 -14.08 3.98
CA VAL A 58 0.35 -14.78 5.19
C VAL A 58 -0.98 -15.51 5.00
N GLY A 59 -1.66 -15.28 3.87
CA GLY A 59 -3.01 -15.77 3.60
C GLY A 59 -4.12 -14.89 4.19
N VAL A 60 -5.31 -15.00 3.60
CA VAL A 60 -6.47 -14.14 3.90
C VAL A 60 -6.88 -14.17 5.37
N GLU A 61 -6.92 -15.34 6.00
CA GLU A 61 -7.38 -15.46 7.39
C GLU A 61 -6.44 -14.78 8.39
N ARG A 62 -5.12 -14.92 8.21
CA ARG A 62 -4.14 -14.23 9.05
C ARG A 62 -4.09 -12.72 8.75
N ALA A 63 -4.37 -12.31 7.51
CA ALA A 63 -4.44 -10.90 7.14
C ALA A 63 -5.67 -10.18 7.71
N LYS A 64 -6.78 -10.88 7.98
CA LYS A 64 -7.99 -10.30 8.62
C LYS A 64 -7.76 -9.93 10.09
N ASN A 65 -6.94 -10.70 10.79
CA ASN A 65 -6.61 -10.50 12.20
C ASN A 65 -5.08 -10.55 12.39
N PRO A 66 -4.36 -9.52 11.93
CA PRO A 66 -2.91 -9.51 11.99
C PRO A 66 -2.42 -9.52 13.44
N HIS A 67 -1.53 -10.47 13.74
CA HIS A 67 -0.83 -10.49 15.02
C HIS A 67 0.49 -9.73 14.89
N ILE A 68 0.51 -8.51 15.41
CA ILE A 68 1.72 -7.68 15.49
C ILE A 68 2.63 -8.29 16.56
N ALA A 69 3.85 -8.65 16.17
CA ALA A 69 4.85 -9.14 17.11
C ALA A 69 5.15 -8.07 18.16
N ALA A 70 5.46 -8.49 19.38
CA ALA A 70 5.94 -7.56 20.40
C ALA A 70 7.17 -6.82 19.84
N ALA A 71 7.23 -5.51 20.05
CA ALA A 71 8.40 -4.74 19.69
C ALA A 71 9.65 -5.37 20.35
N PRO A 72 10.78 -5.50 19.63
CA PRO A 72 12.00 -6.06 20.21
C PRO A 72 12.38 -5.30 21.49
N PRO A 73 12.86 -5.98 22.55
CA PRO A 73 13.41 -5.31 23.71
C PRO A 73 14.50 -4.33 23.28
N GLY A 74 14.37 -3.05 23.68
CA GLY A 74 15.30 -1.99 23.27
C GLY A 74 14.93 -1.26 21.99
N ALA A 75 13.74 -1.48 21.41
CA ALA A 75 13.19 -0.58 20.42
C ALA A 75 13.09 0.83 21.04
N HIS A 76 13.97 1.71 20.57
CA HIS A 76 13.89 3.12 20.90
C HIS A 76 12.69 3.70 20.14
N PHE A 77 12.08 4.73 20.74
CA PHE A 77 10.96 5.49 20.16
C PHE A 77 11.39 6.95 19.92
N ALA A 78 12.70 7.17 19.77
CA ALA A 78 13.26 8.51 19.73
C ALA A 78 12.81 9.17 18.43
N GLY A 79 12.16 10.32 18.52
CA GLY A 79 11.74 11.07 17.33
C GLY A 79 12.95 11.43 16.50
N ALA A 80 12.88 11.22 15.19
CA ALA A 80 13.86 11.83 14.31
C ALA A 80 13.77 13.36 14.42
N PRO A 81 14.90 14.08 14.32
CA PRO A 81 14.84 15.53 14.16
C PRO A 81 13.98 15.86 12.93
N LEU A 82 12.99 16.73 13.12
CA LEU A 82 12.18 17.22 12.01
C LEU A 82 13.04 18.09 11.09
N ASP A 83 12.67 18.09 9.81
CA ASP A 83 13.29 18.95 8.81
C ASP A 83 13.22 20.43 9.22
N PRO A 84 14.13 21.28 8.72
CA PRO A 84 14.06 22.72 8.95
C PRO A 84 12.70 23.26 8.49
N PRO A 85 12.22 24.40 9.05
CA PRO A 85 10.91 24.95 8.70
C PRO A 85 10.75 25.14 7.20
N GLN A 86 9.74 24.49 6.61
CA GLN A 86 9.32 24.69 5.21
C GLN A 86 7.88 25.21 5.17
N HIS A 87 7.38 25.59 3.99
CA HIS A 87 5.95 25.91 3.88
C HIS A 87 5.15 24.62 4.04
N TRP A 88 4.03 24.69 4.74
CA TRP A 88 3.19 23.51 4.97
C TRP A 88 2.74 22.83 3.67
N TYR A 89 2.62 23.60 2.58
CA TYR A 89 2.15 23.12 1.29
C TYR A 89 3.26 22.55 0.41
N ASP A 90 4.53 22.64 0.81
CA ASP A 90 5.62 22.04 0.03
C ASP A 90 5.42 20.50 0.01
N ILE A 91 5.64 19.88 -1.14
CA ILE A 91 5.44 18.44 -1.34
C ILE A 91 6.77 17.73 -1.11
N ASP A 92 6.83 16.90 -0.07
CA ASP A 92 8.01 16.09 0.27
C ASP A 92 8.07 14.81 -0.58
N GLN A 93 6.90 14.27 -0.94
CA GLN A 93 6.76 13.04 -1.72
C GLN A 93 5.42 13.01 -2.47
N THR A 94 5.39 12.31 -3.60
CA THR A 94 4.15 12.03 -4.33
C THR A 94 4.07 10.53 -4.61
N ASP A 95 2.98 9.91 -4.19
CA ASP A 95 2.64 8.53 -4.54
C ASP A 95 1.38 8.48 -5.40
N PHE A 96 1.12 7.29 -5.96
CA PHE A 96 -0.09 7.00 -6.70
C PHE A 96 -0.71 5.71 -6.18
N ASP A 97 -2.02 5.72 -5.98
CA ASP A 97 -2.73 4.48 -5.68
C ASP A 97 -2.96 3.63 -6.95
N PRO A 98 -3.40 2.37 -6.83
CA PRO A 98 -3.64 1.51 -8.00
C PRO A 98 -4.75 2.00 -8.94
N SER A 99 -5.53 3.00 -8.52
CA SER A 99 -6.54 3.67 -9.33
C SER A 99 -5.98 4.89 -10.08
N GLY A 100 -4.70 5.21 -9.89
CA GLY A 100 -4.01 6.34 -10.52
C GLY A 100 -4.26 7.67 -9.83
N ILE A 101 -4.80 7.67 -8.60
CA ILE A 101 -5.00 8.89 -7.82
C ILE A 101 -3.63 9.36 -7.31
N GLU A 102 -3.25 10.60 -7.64
CA GLU A 102 -2.07 11.26 -7.08
C GLU A 102 -2.31 11.63 -5.61
N ILE A 103 -1.44 11.18 -4.72
CA ILE A 103 -1.51 11.44 -3.27
C ILE A 103 -0.21 12.12 -2.84
N PRO A 104 -0.19 13.46 -2.72
CA PRO A 104 0.99 14.15 -2.22
C PRO A 104 1.12 13.96 -0.70
N THR A 105 2.32 13.67 -0.23
CA THR A 105 2.71 13.90 1.15
C THR A 105 3.32 15.28 1.23
N ARG A 106 2.65 16.19 1.93
CA ARG A 106 3.15 17.55 2.14
C ARG A 106 3.89 17.66 3.46
N HIS A 107 4.82 18.61 3.52
CA HIS A 107 5.55 18.94 4.74
C HIS A 107 4.61 19.16 5.92
N GLY A 108 3.51 19.87 5.69
CA GLY A 108 2.40 19.97 6.63
C GLY A 108 2.71 20.87 7.84
N THR A 109 1.99 20.61 8.91
CA THR A 109 2.05 21.34 10.19
C THR A 109 1.99 20.34 11.35
N ALA A 110 1.99 20.81 12.60
CA ALA A 110 1.67 19.95 13.74
C ALA A 110 0.24 19.35 13.68
N ASP A 111 -0.67 19.93 12.90
CA ASP A 111 -2.07 19.50 12.77
C ASP A 111 -2.27 18.41 11.69
N PHE A 112 -1.41 18.35 10.66
CA PHE A 112 -1.50 17.35 9.57
C PHE A 112 -0.20 17.27 8.73
N GLY A 113 -0.07 16.24 7.91
CA GLY A 113 1.05 16.05 6.98
C GLY A 113 2.29 15.46 7.65
N TYR A 114 3.45 15.58 6.99
CA TYR A 114 4.70 14.98 7.46
C TYR A 114 5.05 15.39 8.89
N GLN A 115 5.00 16.67 9.22
CA GLN A 115 5.27 17.14 10.58
C GLN A 115 4.39 16.49 11.65
N HIS A 116 3.10 16.27 11.34
CA HIS A 116 2.14 15.68 12.26
C HIS A 116 2.39 14.19 12.52
N TYR A 117 2.78 13.41 11.51
CA TYR A 117 3.05 11.99 11.74
C TYR A 117 4.50 11.70 12.13
N ALA A 118 5.47 12.47 11.64
CA ALA A 118 6.87 12.28 11.98
C ALA A 118 7.15 12.59 13.45
N GLY A 119 6.56 13.66 14.00
CA GLY A 119 6.77 14.06 15.40
C GLY A 119 6.06 13.14 16.40
N PRO A 120 4.72 13.26 16.54
CA PRO A 120 3.89 12.42 17.41
C PRO A 120 4.06 10.91 17.22
N HIS A 121 4.05 10.42 15.98
CA HIS A 121 4.02 8.97 15.70
C HIS A 121 5.40 8.37 15.39
N ASN A 122 6.46 9.15 15.32
CA ASN A 122 7.82 8.66 15.00
C ASN A 122 7.87 7.89 13.68
N LEU A 123 7.20 8.39 12.64
CA LEU A 123 7.19 7.78 11.33
C LEU A 123 7.83 8.73 10.32
N THR A 124 9.11 8.54 10.02
CA THR A 124 9.88 9.43 9.14
C THR A 124 10.25 8.79 7.81
N SER A 125 10.06 7.47 7.69
CA SER A 125 10.32 6.75 6.45
C SER A 125 9.22 6.96 5.41
N GLN A 126 9.62 7.54 4.29
CA GLN A 126 8.83 7.66 3.07
C GLN A 126 8.39 6.28 2.51
N LYS A 127 9.23 5.24 2.66
CA LYS A 127 8.94 3.87 2.19
C LYS A 127 7.69 3.28 2.87
N ALA A 128 7.50 3.60 4.15
CA ALA A 128 6.35 3.12 4.92
C ALA A 128 5.03 3.65 4.34
N ILE A 129 5.01 4.94 3.99
CA ILE A 129 3.87 5.62 3.36
C ILE A 129 3.63 5.08 1.95
N SER A 130 4.68 4.99 1.11
CA SER A 130 4.56 4.42 -0.24
C SER A 130 4.00 3.00 -0.23
N ALA A 131 4.39 2.17 0.73
CA ALA A 131 3.92 0.80 0.80
C ALA A 131 2.42 0.70 1.03
N ALA A 132 1.86 1.58 1.86
CA ALA A 132 0.41 1.65 2.07
C ALA A 132 -0.33 2.01 0.77
N TYR A 133 0.17 2.99 0.02
CA TYR A 133 -0.46 3.45 -1.22
C TYR A 133 -0.39 2.48 -2.39
N ARG A 134 0.43 1.43 -2.33
CA ARG A 134 0.46 0.37 -3.38
C ARG A 134 -0.78 -0.53 -3.40
N SER A 135 -1.69 -0.39 -2.43
CA SER A 135 -2.98 -1.08 -2.39
C SER A 135 -4.13 -0.09 -2.51
N ARG A 136 -5.33 -0.61 -2.83
CA ARG A 136 -6.56 0.18 -2.76
C ARG A 136 -6.82 0.63 -1.32
N PRO A 137 -7.53 1.75 -1.11
CA PRO A 137 -7.89 2.20 0.22
C PRO A 137 -8.70 1.13 0.96
N PHE A 138 -8.35 0.90 2.22
CA PHE A 138 -9.05 0.04 3.16
C PHE A 138 -10.38 0.65 3.60
N VAL A 139 -10.40 1.97 3.84
CA VAL A 139 -11.61 2.74 4.14
C VAL A 139 -11.72 3.91 3.17
N THR A 140 -12.95 4.18 2.72
CA THR A 140 -13.28 5.38 1.92
C THR A 140 -14.52 6.05 2.50
N GLN A 141 -14.40 7.32 2.86
CA GLN A 141 -15.50 8.13 3.38
C GLN A 141 -15.39 9.57 2.87
N GLY A 142 -16.16 9.88 1.82
CA GLY A 142 -16.10 11.20 1.19
C GLY A 142 -14.71 11.44 0.58
N ALA A 143 -14.01 12.48 1.02
CA ALA A 143 -12.63 12.75 0.63
C ALA A 143 -11.58 12.07 1.54
N HIS A 144 -12.01 11.39 2.60
CA HIS A 144 -11.13 10.73 3.56
C HIS A 144 -10.85 9.28 3.14
N TYR A 145 -9.59 8.96 2.88
CA TYR A 145 -9.15 7.67 2.38
C TYR A 145 -8.09 7.10 3.33
N GLU A 146 -8.25 5.85 3.74
CA GLU A 146 -7.31 5.18 4.62
C GLU A 146 -6.67 3.99 3.90
N TYR A 147 -5.36 3.84 4.04
CA TYR A 147 -4.55 2.81 3.39
C TYR A 147 -3.76 2.03 4.44
N LEU A 148 -3.52 0.74 4.18
CA LEU A 148 -2.78 -0.14 5.09
C LEU A 148 -1.43 -0.54 4.51
N GLY A 149 -0.38 -0.30 5.29
CA GLY A 149 0.98 -0.77 5.05
C GLY A 149 1.46 -1.74 6.14
N TYR A 150 2.38 -2.64 5.80
CA TYR A 150 2.84 -3.70 6.68
C TYR A 150 4.37 -3.83 6.62
N LEU A 151 5.01 -3.81 7.79
CA LEU A 151 6.42 -4.14 7.93
C LEU A 151 6.56 -5.58 8.40
N THR A 152 7.24 -6.43 7.64
CA THR A 152 7.45 -7.82 8.03
C THR A 152 8.93 -8.18 8.08
N PHE A 153 9.26 -9.19 8.89
CA PHE A 153 10.52 -9.90 8.86
C PHE A 153 10.21 -11.37 8.57
N GLY A 154 10.45 -11.81 7.33
CA GLY A 154 9.83 -13.04 6.82
C GLY A 154 8.31 -12.92 6.85
N ASP A 155 7.62 -13.90 7.45
CA ASP A 155 6.16 -13.91 7.65
C ASP A 155 5.72 -13.29 8.98
N THR A 156 6.66 -12.81 9.80
CA THR A 156 6.38 -12.17 11.09
C THR A 156 6.05 -10.71 10.87
N LEU A 157 4.88 -10.28 11.32
CA LEU A 157 4.46 -8.88 11.26
C LEU A 157 5.11 -8.08 12.38
N ILE A 158 5.86 -7.05 12.01
CA ILE A 158 6.57 -6.15 12.94
C ILE A 158 5.74 -4.89 13.22
N ALA A 159 5.09 -4.34 12.19
CA ALA A 159 4.21 -3.18 12.33
C ALA A 159 3.13 -3.18 11.25
N GLN A 160 1.91 -2.78 11.60
CA GLN A 160 0.87 -2.37 10.67
C GLN A 160 0.73 -0.85 10.74
N ILE A 161 0.68 -0.19 9.60
CA ILE A 161 0.53 1.27 9.49
C ILE A 161 -0.80 1.61 8.85
N HIS A 162 -1.48 2.55 9.48
CA HIS A 162 -2.62 3.26 8.92
C HIS A 162 -2.11 4.55 8.32
N THR A 163 -2.31 4.75 7.02
CA THR A 163 -1.96 5.99 6.33
C THR A 163 -3.23 6.65 5.83
N ILE A 164 -3.47 7.88 6.26
CA ILE A 164 -4.72 8.59 5.98
C ILE A 164 -4.45 9.74 5.02
N ALA A 165 -5.22 9.79 3.94
CA ALA A 165 -5.18 10.84 2.93
C ALA A 165 -6.51 11.60 2.86
N GLN A 166 -6.39 12.90 2.63
CA GLN A 166 -7.49 13.81 2.34
C GLN A 166 -7.46 14.20 0.86
N LEU A 167 -8.36 13.62 0.07
CA LEU A 167 -8.54 13.88 -1.36
C LEU A 167 -9.42 15.12 -1.60
N ALA A 168 -9.06 16.22 -0.95
CA ALA A 168 -9.67 17.53 -1.12
C ALA A 168 -8.57 18.59 -1.21
N THR A 169 -8.85 19.71 -1.88
CA THR A 169 -7.91 20.84 -1.97
C THR A 169 -8.01 21.78 -0.77
N SER A 170 -8.92 21.53 0.17
CA SER A 170 -9.11 22.32 1.39
C SER A 170 -9.57 21.45 2.55
N THR A 171 -9.22 21.85 3.77
CA THR A 171 -9.75 21.23 4.99
C THR A 171 -11.22 21.58 5.17
N ASP A 172 -11.96 20.77 5.94
CA ASP A 172 -13.39 20.97 6.16
C ASP A 172 -13.70 22.33 6.82
N ASP A 173 -12.81 22.79 7.70
CA ASP A 173 -12.87 24.11 8.35
C ASP A 173 -12.35 25.27 7.47
N ARG A 174 -11.81 24.95 6.28
CA ARG A 174 -11.18 25.88 5.32
C ARG A 174 -9.99 26.67 5.88
N LYS A 175 -9.41 26.24 7.01
CA LYS A 175 -8.19 26.85 7.56
C LYS A 175 -7.00 26.68 6.61
N PHE A 176 -6.98 25.57 5.87
CA PHE A 176 -5.93 25.28 4.89
C PHE A 176 -6.54 25.00 3.52
N THR A 177 -5.97 25.65 2.50
CA THR A 177 -6.28 25.43 1.09
C THR A 177 -4.97 25.34 0.33
N THR A 178 -4.82 24.30 -0.49
CA THR A 178 -3.60 24.09 -1.27
C THR A 178 -3.49 25.13 -2.40
N PRO A 179 -2.32 25.79 -2.55
CA PRO A 179 -2.16 26.84 -3.57
C PRO A 179 -1.95 26.30 -4.99
N ASP A 180 -1.57 25.02 -5.11
CA ASP A 180 -1.21 24.35 -6.37
C ASP A 180 -2.39 23.61 -7.02
N GLY A 181 -3.58 23.65 -6.41
CA GLY A 181 -4.77 22.95 -6.90
C GLY A 181 -4.72 21.43 -6.76
N LYS A 182 -3.66 20.87 -6.18
CA LYS A 182 -3.55 19.44 -5.85
C LYS A 182 -4.21 19.14 -4.51
N TYR A 183 -4.48 17.88 -4.22
CA TYR A 183 -5.04 17.49 -2.93
C TYR A 183 -4.13 17.89 -1.76
N ILE A 184 -4.73 18.00 -0.57
CA ILE A 184 -3.98 18.04 0.69
C ILE A 184 -3.13 16.77 0.78
N GLY A 185 -3.70 15.63 0.44
CA GLY A 185 -3.02 14.34 0.38
C GLY A 185 -2.81 13.76 1.77
N THR A 186 -1.65 13.20 2.08
CA THR A 186 -1.39 12.53 3.37
C THR A 186 -1.57 13.50 4.53
N ILE A 187 -2.49 13.22 5.44
CA ILE A 187 -2.74 14.05 6.63
C ILE A 187 -2.18 13.44 7.91
N THR A 188 -2.12 12.11 8.01
CA THR A 188 -1.46 11.42 9.12
C THR A 188 -1.09 10.00 8.74
N ALA A 189 -0.17 9.41 9.50
CA ALA A 189 0.16 8.01 9.44
C ALA A 189 0.67 7.52 10.80
N TYR A 190 0.29 6.31 11.21
CA TYR A 190 0.65 5.79 12.53
C TYR A 190 0.68 4.27 12.57
N CYS A 191 1.41 3.72 13.55
CA CYS A 191 1.47 2.29 13.79
C CYS A 191 0.30 1.83 14.68
N GLU A 192 -0.36 0.77 14.28
CA GLU A 192 -1.49 0.19 15.01
C GLU A 192 -1.06 -0.29 16.41
N GLY A 193 -1.89 -0.01 17.42
CA GLY A 193 -1.70 -0.48 18.79
C GLY A 193 -0.62 0.24 19.60
N VAL A 194 0.07 1.25 19.04
CA VAL A 194 1.10 2.02 19.75
C VAL A 194 0.97 3.53 19.49
N THR A 195 1.33 4.36 20.46
CA THR A 195 1.33 5.82 20.29
C THR A 195 2.49 6.29 19.41
N ARG A 196 3.65 5.65 19.54
CA ARG A 196 4.87 5.92 18.77
C ARG A 196 5.29 4.65 18.05
N CYS A 197 5.56 4.76 16.76
CA CYS A 197 6.12 3.68 15.98
C CYS A 197 7.52 3.29 16.51
N PRO A 198 7.86 2.00 16.51
CA PRO A 198 9.20 1.55 16.88
C PRO A 198 10.22 2.00 15.82
N ASP A 199 11.43 2.40 16.22
CA ASP A 199 12.44 2.96 15.31
C ASP A 199 12.77 2.10 14.09
N ILE A 200 12.56 0.77 14.17
CA ILE A 200 12.74 -0.15 13.05
C ILE A 200 11.90 0.21 11.82
N VAL A 201 10.74 0.88 11.99
CA VAL A 201 9.95 1.34 10.84
C VAL A 201 10.65 2.43 10.02
N ASN A 202 11.58 3.15 10.66
CA ASN A 202 12.36 4.21 10.04
C ASN A 202 13.68 3.69 9.45
N SER A 203 14.02 2.42 9.65
CA SER A 203 15.21 1.82 9.05
C SER A 203 15.05 1.67 7.53
N GLU A 204 16.19 1.72 6.83
CA GLU A 204 16.23 1.36 5.42
C GLU A 204 16.04 -0.15 5.26
N GLY A 205 14.77 -0.57 5.25
CA GLY A 205 14.38 -1.86 4.66
C GLY A 205 14.66 -1.89 3.16
#